data_AF-A0A352EEV8-F1
#
_entry.id   AF-A0A352EEV8-F1
#
_cell.length_a   1.000
_cell.length_b   1.000
_cell.length_c   1.000
_cell.angle_alpha   90.00
_cell.angle_beta   90.00
_cell.angle_gamma   90.00
#
_symmetry.space_group_name_H-M   'P 1'
#
loop_
_entity.id
_entity.type
_entity.pdbx_description
1 polymer ?
#
loop_
_entity_poly.entity_id
_entity_poly.type
_entity_poly.pdbx_seq_one_letter_code
_entity_poly.pdbx_strand_id
1 'polypeptide(L)'
;MRITTDTESFVQRELAHTEGGHDWFHIQRVYNTAKTICDSEHANRLVVELAALLHDIADSKFHNGDETIGPAKARTWLEEQSLDSKLIDHVIAIIENVSFKGGTTQRTHESIELDIVQDADRLDAIGAIGIARTFNYGGFKNRVIHDPNIPPN
;
A
#
# COMPACT_ATOMS: atom_id res chain seq x y z
N MET A 1 -1.34 20.97 1.55
CA MET A 1 -2.75 20.58 1.75
C MET A 1 -3.50 20.25 0.45
N ARG A 2 -3.29 20.95 -0.68
CA ARG A 2 -4.03 20.65 -1.94
C ARG A 2 -3.64 19.33 -2.60
N ILE A 3 -2.34 19.02 -2.67
CA ILE A 3 -1.81 17.83 -3.35
C ILE A 3 -2.30 16.50 -2.75
N THR A 4 -2.37 16.39 -1.42
CA THR A 4 -2.83 15.16 -0.76
C THR A 4 -4.29 14.88 -1.08
N THR A 5 -5.15 15.89 -1.03
CA THR A 5 -6.58 15.78 -1.39
C THR A 5 -6.79 15.46 -2.87
N ASP A 6 -5.99 16.07 -3.75
CA ASP A 6 -6.04 15.77 -5.19
C ASP A 6 -5.62 14.31 -5.44
N THR A 7 -4.63 13.81 -4.69
CA THR A 7 -4.15 12.43 -4.76
C THR A 7 -5.17 11.44 -4.20
N GLU A 8 -5.83 11.75 -3.08
CA GLU A 8 -6.97 10.97 -2.56
C GLU A 8 -8.07 10.82 -3.63
N SER A 9 -8.43 11.93 -4.29
CA SER A 9 -9.45 11.93 -5.36
C SER A 9 -9.01 11.14 -6.59
N PHE A 10 -7.72 11.19 -6.93
CA PHE A 10 -7.15 10.37 -8.00
C PHE A 10 -7.24 8.87 -7.66
N VAL A 11 -6.79 8.48 -6.48
CA VAL A 11 -6.80 7.08 -6.04
C VAL A 11 -8.23 6.53 -5.96
N GLN A 12 -9.19 7.30 -5.43
CA GLN A 12 -10.61 6.93 -5.41
C GLN A 12 -11.15 6.62 -6.80
N ARG A 13 -10.76 7.39 -7.82
CA ARG A 13 -11.21 7.18 -9.21
C ARG A 13 -10.58 5.93 -9.82
N GLU A 14 -9.28 5.74 -9.62
CA GLU A 14 -8.57 4.57 -10.13
C GLU A 14 -9.08 3.25 -9.51
N LEU A 15 -9.43 3.27 -8.22
CA LEU A 15 -9.92 2.10 -7.49
C LEU A 15 -11.46 1.97 -7.49
N ALA A 16 -12.20 2.79 -8.24
CA ALA A 16 -13.67 2.78 -8.22
C ALA A 16 -14.28 1.45 -8.69
N HIS A 17 -13.51 0.63 -9.42
CA HIS A 17 -13.95 -0.63 -10.01
C HIS A 17 -13.11 -1.83 -9.56
N THR A 18 -12.24 -1.68 -8.56
CA THR A 18 -11.46 -2.82 -8.04
C THR A 18 -12.32 -3.67 -7.10
N GLU A 19 -12.33 -4.98 -7.31
CA GLU A 19 -13.05 -5.94 -6.46
C GLU A 19 -12.13 -6.48 -5.36
N GLY A 20 -12.61 -6.46 -4.10
CA GLY A 20 -12.07 -7.27 -3.00
C GLY A 20 -10.80 -6.74 -2.32
N GLY A 21 -10.88 -6.47 -1.02
CA GLY A 21 -9.75 -6.39 -0.08
C GLY A 21 -8.70 -5.27 -0.25
N HIS A 22 -8.55 -4.74 -1.47
CA HIS A 22 -7.65 -3.66 -1.89
C HIS A 22 -8.46 -2.52 -2.54
N ASP A 23 -9.61 -2.25 -1.95
CA ASP A 23 -10.48 -1.14 -2.32
C ASP A 23 -9.94 0.18 -1.73
N TRP A 24 -10.59 1.29 -2.08
CA TRP A 24 -10.33 2.59 -1.47
C TRP A 24 -10.29 2.54 0.07
N PHE A 25 -11.10 1.69 0.71
CA PHE A 25 -11.16 1.63 2.16
C PHE A 25 -9.91 1.02 2.79
N HIS A 26 -9.24 0.08 2.12
CA HIS A 26 -7.91 -0.38 2.54
C HIS A 26 -6.90 0.78 2.51
N ILE A 27 -6.78 1.47 1.37
CA ILE A 27 -5.88 2.62 1.24
C ILE A 27 -6.16 3.67 2.31
N GLN A 28 -7.44 3.99 2.53
CA GLN A 28 -7.85 5.00 3.52
C GLN A 28 -7.41 4.63 4.95
N ARG A 29 -7.53 3.35 5.35
CA ARG A 29 -7.09 2.89 6.67
C ARG A 29 -5.57 2.93 6.82
N VAL A 30 -4.84 2.48 5.80
CA VAL A 30 -3.38 2.55 5.76
C VAL A 30 -2.91 4.00 5.85
N TYR A 31 -3.46 4.89 5.03
CA TYR A 31 -3.15 6.32 5.05
C TYR A 31 -3.39 6.99 6.41
N ASN A 32 -4.54 6.74 7.04
CA ASN A 32 -4.84 7.29 8.37
C ASN A 32 -3.88 6.75 9.45
N THR A 33 -3.53 5.47 9.37
CA THR A 33 -2.58 4.84 10.29
C THR A 33 -1.18 5.40 10.08
N ALA A 34 -0.71 5.51 8.84
CA ALA A 34 0.59 6.08 8.49
C ALA A 34 0.73 7.53 8.96
N LYS A 35 -0.33 8.34 8.83
CA LYS A 35 -0.37 9.71 9.37
C LYS A 35 -0.21 9.74 10.89
N THR A 36 -0.90 8.83 11.57
CA THR A 36 -0.85 8.74 13.04
C THR A 36 0.54 8.34 13.52
N ILE A 37 1.18 7.35 12.87
CA ILE A 37 2.56 6.96 13.17
C ILE A 37 3.52 8.12 12.87
N CYS A 38 3.34 8.80 11.74
CA CYS A 38 4.19 9.93 11.36
C CYS A 38 4.15 11.09 12.36
N ASP A 39 3.05 11.28 13.10
CA ASP A 39 2.92 12.34 14.12
C ASP A 39 3.89 12.13 15.31
N SER A 40 4.36 10.89 15.56
CA SER A 40 5.36 10.58 16.59
C SER A 40 6.79 10.42 16.07
N GLU A 41 7.00 10.43 14.75
CA GLU A 41 8.28 10.14 14.11
C GLU A 41 8.90 11.37 13.44
N HIS A 42 10.23 11.39 13.28
CA HIS A 42 10.93 12.45 12.55
C HIS A 42 11.03 12.13 11.06
N ALA A 43 9.89 12.24 10.38
CA ALA A 43 9.74 11.87 8.97
C ALA A 43 9.16 13.01 8.12
N ASN A 44 9.39 12.97 6.81
CA ASN A 44 8.72 13.85 5.87
C ASN A 44 7.25 13.43 5.67
N ARG A 45 6.34 14.14 6.35
CA ARG A 45 4.91 13.86 6.29
C ARG A 45 4.33 13.82 4.88
N LEU A 46 4.78 14.69 3.97
CA LEU A 46 4.25 14.70 2.61
C LEU A 46 4.64 13.43 1.85
N VAL A 47 5.86 12.93 2.05
CA VAL A 47 6.32 11.67 1.45
C VAL A 47 5.50 10.50 2.01
N VAL A 48 5.29 10.44 3.34
CA VAL A 48 4.46 9.40 3.98
C VAL A 48 3.03 9.41 3.43
N GLU A 49 2.40 10.58 3.39
CA GLU A 49 1.02 10.72 2.93
C GLU A 49 0.86 10.28 1.46
N LEU A 50 1.75 10.73 0.57
CA LEU A 50 1.69 10.37 -0.85
C LEU A 50 2.01 8.89 -1.09
N ALA A 51 3.03 8.36 -0.42
CA ALA A 51 3.38 6.95 -0.53
C ALA A 51 2.25 6.05 -0.01
N ALA A 52 1.65 6.37 1.14
CA ALA A 52 0.54 5.59 1.67
C ALA A 52 -0.71 5.63 0.78
N LEU A 53 -0.99 6.75 0.12
CA LEU A 53 -2.12 6.83 -0.81
C LEU A 53 -1.87 6.07 -2.12
N LEU A 54 -0.62 6.01 -2.58
CA LEU A 54 -0.27 5.47 -3.90
C LEU A 54 0.28 4.03 -3.86
N HIS A 55 0.58 3.47 -2.69
CA HIS A 55 1.30 2.19 -2.57
C HIS A 55 0.66 1.02 -3.32
N ASP A 56 -0.67 0.98 -3.38
CA ASP A 56 -1.46 -0.08 -4.00
C ASP A 56 -2.32 0.45 -5.19
N ILE A 57 -1.91 1.56 -5.83
CA ILE A 57 -2.67 2.23 -6.92
C ILE A 57 -2.86 1.37 -8.17
N ALA A 58 -2.06 0.32 -8.33
CA ALA A 58 -2.24 -0.70 -9.36
C ALA A 58 -1.75 -2.05 -8.82
N ASP A 59 -2.64 -2.78 -8.14
CA ASP A 59 -2.31 -4.13 -7.65
C ASP A 59 -1.99 -5.04 -8.85
N SER A 60 -0.76 -5.55 -8.86
CA SER A 60 -0.21 -6.41 -9.91
C SER A 60 -1.06 -7.65 -10.17
N LYS A 61 -1.88 -8.09 -9.19
CA LYS A 61 -2.85 -9.19 -9.34
C LYS A 61 -3.87 -8.95 -10.46
N PHE A 62 -4.18 -7.69 -10.79
CA PHE A 62 -5.07 -7.32 -11.90
C PHE A 62 -4.34 -7.01 -13.21
N HIS A 63 -3.00 -7.02 -13.17
CA HIS A 63 -2.14 -6.71 -14.30
C HIS A 63 -1.13 -7.83 -14.59
N ASN A 64 -1.58 -9.09 -14.54
CA ASN A 64 -0.76 -10.28 -14.84
C ASN A 64 0.54 -10.40 -13.99
N GLY A 65 0.55 -9.83 -12.78
CA GLY A 65 1.70 -9.81 -11.90
C GLY A 65 2.74 -8.75 -12.24
N ASP A 66 2.44 -7.79 -13.11
CA ASP A 66 3.36 -6.69 -13.43
C ASP A 66 3.34 -5.62 -12.32
N GLU A 67 4.34 -5.70 -11.46
CA GLU A 67 4.54 -4.80 -10.32
C GLU A 67 5.11 -3.43 -10.73
N THR A 68 5.50 -3.23 -11.98
CA THR A 68 6.06 -1.95 -12.45
C THR A 68 4.99 -0.89 -12.74
N ILE A 69 3.74 -1.33 -12.91
CA ILE A 69 2.61 -0.46 -13.29
C ILE A 69 2.24 0.51 -12.17
N GLY A 70 2.23 0.05 -10.91
CA GLY A 70 1.94 0.89 -9.74
C GLY A 70 2.92 2.06 -9.61
N PRO A 71 4.24 1.79 -9.49
CA PRO A 71 5.29 2.81 -9.49
C PRO A 71 5.22 3.76 -10.69
N ALA A 72 5.02 3.24 -11.90
CA ALA A 72 4.94 4.07 -13.11
C ALA A 72 3.72 5.02 -13.07
N LYS A 73 2.53 4.52 -12.70
CA LYS A 73 1.32 5.32 -12.59
C LYS A 73 1.45 6.40 -11.51
N ALA A 74 2.01 6.03 -10.35
CA ALA A 74 2.29 6.97 -9.27
C ALA A 74 3.25 8.07 -9.73
N ARG A 75 4.31 7.71 -10.46
CA ARG A 75 5.29 8.68 -11.00
C ARG A 75 4.62 9.67 -11.95
N THR A 76 3.88 9.18 -12.93
CA THR A 76 3.17 10.03 -13.89
C THR A 76 2.24 11.02 -13.18
N TRP A 77 1.44 10.55 -12.22
CA TRP A 77 0.57 11.42 -11.43
C TRP A 77 1.37 12.51 -10.71
N LEU A 78 2.43 12.16 -10.00
CA LEU A 78 3.21 13.13 -9.21
C LEU A 78 3.95 14.16 -10.09
N GLU A 79 4.39 13.75 -11.28
CA GLU A 79 5.00 14.64 -12.28
C GLU A 79 3.97 15.64 -12.84
N GLU A 80 2.74 15.21 -13.12
CA GLU A 80 1.64 16.09 -13.54
C GLU A 80 1.31 17.14 -12.47
N GLN A 81 1.51 16.81 -11.19
CA GLN A 81 1.35 17.73 -10.07
C GLN A 81 2.55 18.68 -9.87
N SER A 82 3.56 18.61 -10.74
CA SER A 82 4.75 19.48 -10.73
C SER A 82 5.53 19.44 -9.42
N LEU A 83 5.62 18.26 -8.79
CA LEU A 83 6.42 18.07 -7.58
C LEU A 83 7.92 17.97 -7.86
N ASP A 84 8.73 18.24 -6.85
CA ASP A 84 10.19 18.12 -6.93
C ASP A 84 10.61 16.67 -7.23
N SER A 85 11.55 16.49 -8.16
CA SER A 85 11.95 15.17 -8.62
C SER A 85 12.52 14.29 -7.50
N LYS A 86 13.23 14.86 -6.51
CA LYS A 86 13.76 14.08 -5.39
C LYS A 86 12.64 13.54 -4.50
N LEU A 87 11.59 14.34 -4.31
CA LEU A 87 10.40 13.90 -3.58
C LEU A 87 9.69 12.78 -4.34
N ILE A 88 9.51 12.94 -5.66
CA ILE A 88 8.90 11.91 -6.50
C ILE A 88 9.71 10.62 -6.40
N ASP A 89 11.03 10.68 -6.62
CA ASP A 89 11.90 9.51 -6.58
C ASP A 89 11.87 8.81 -5.21
N HIS A 90 11.78 9.56 -4.11
CA HIS A 90 11.64 8.99 -2.77
C HIS A 90 10.29 8.29 -2.58
N VAL A 91 9.18 8.89 -3.03
CA VAL A 91 7.85 8.25 -2.98
C VAL A 91 7.84 6.96 -3.81
N ILE A 92 8.40 6.99 -5.03
CA ILE A 92 8.46 5.80 -5.88
C ILE A 92 9.31 4.69 -5.25
N ALA A 93 10.47 5.03 -4.68
CA ALA A 93 11.31 4.07 -3.99
C ALA A 93 10.59 3.40 -2.80
N ILE A 94 9.72 4.13 -2.11
CA ILE A 94 8.87 3.56 -1.04
C ILE A 94 7.86 2.57 -1.63
N ILE A 95 7.13 2.95 -2.68
CA ILE A 95 6.12 2.11 -3.33
C ILE A 95 6.74 0.79 -3.83
N GLU A 96 7.94 0.84 -4.40
CA GLU A 96 8.65 -0.35 -4.89
C GLU A 96 9.08 -1.31 -3.77
N ASN A 97 9.20 -0.82 -2.52
CA ASN A 97 9.78 -1.54 -1.38
C ASN A 97 8.79 -1.84 -0.24
N VAL A 98 7.55 -1.36 -0.32
CA VAL A 98 6.55 -1.50 0.76
C VAL A 98 6.00 -2.92 0.86
N SER A 99 5.65 -3.55 -0.27
CA SER A 99 4.91 -4.81 -0.30
C SER A 99 5.73 -5.99 0.24
N PHE A 100 5.08 -6.83 1.05
CA PHE A 100 5.69 -8.04 1.59
C PHE A 100 5.65 -9.20 0.57
N LYS A 101 6.78 -9.45 -0.09
CA LYS A 101 6.97 -10.53 -1.08
C LYS A 101 7.42 -11.85 -0.45
N GLY A 102 6.70 -12.31 0.57
CA GLY A 102 7.00 -13.61 1.21
C GLY A 102 8.38 -13.69 1.90
N GLY A 103 8.98 -12.55 2.25
CA GLY A 103 10.25 -12.48 2.98
C GLY A 103 11.52 -12.80 2.16
N THR A 104 11.42 -13.08 0.87
CA THR A 104 12.57 -13.46 0.03
C THR A 104 13.19 -12.30 -0.74
N THR A 105 12.54 -11.15 -0.80
CA THR A 105 13.02 -9.98 -1.56
C THR A 105 13.78 -9.03 -0.63
N GLN A 106 15.04 -8.74 -0.96
CA GLN A 106 15.82 -7.73 -0.24
C GLN A 106 15.26 -6.34 -0.54
N ARG A 107 15.10 -5.52 0.51
CA ARG A 107 14.85 -4.09 0.36
C ARG A 107 16.03 -3.44 -0.35
N THR A 108 15.75 -2.59 -1.33
CA THR A 108 16.74 -1.78 -2.06
C THR A 108 16.73 -0.32 -1.61
N HIS A 109 15.77 0.06 -0.77
CA HIS A 109 15.61 1.40 -0.22
C HIS A 109 15.37 1.32 1.29
N GLU A 110 15.94 2.27 2.03
CA GLU A 110 15.79 2.38 3.48
C GLU A 110 15.48 3.85 3.83
N SER A 111 14.40 4.06 4.57
CA SER A 111 14.02 5.37 5.10
C SER A 111 12.96 5.22 6.19
N ILE A 112 12.88 6.18 7.12
CA ILE A 112 11.84 6.19 8.15
C ILE A 112 10.44 6.26 7.53
N GLU A 113 10.29 6.96 6.41
CA GLU A 113 9.02 7.03 5.67
C GLU A 113 8.59 5.67 5.11
N LEU A 114 9.55 4.87 4.60
CA LEU A 114 9.27 3.50 4.15
C LEU A 114 8.81 2.62 5.30
N ASP A 115 9.46 2.72 6.46
CA ASP A 115 9.10 1.94 7.65
C ASP A 115 7.71 2.31 8.16
N ILE A 116 7.38 3.60 8.21
CA ILE A 116 6.05 4.09 8.60
C ILE A 116 4.96 3.52 7.68
N VAL A 117 5.15 3.61 6.35
CA VAL A 117 4.14 3.14 5.40
C VAL A 117 4.01 1.62 5.44
N GLN A 118 5.13 0.89 5.58
CA GLN A 118 5.11 -0.56 5.70
C GLN A 118 4.44 -1.02 7.00
N ASP A 119 4.69 -0.34 8.12
CA ASP A 119 4.04 -0.66 9.39
C ASP A 119 2.53 -0.40 9.31
N ALA A 120 2.12 0.72 8.71
CA ALA A 120 0.71 1.04 8.50
C ALA A 120 -0.02 -0.02 7.64
N ASP A 121 0.62 -0.48 6.55
CA ASP A 121 0.06 -1.54 5.69
C ASP A 121 -0.06 -2.88 6.42
N ARG A 122 1.01 -3.28 7.12
CA ARG A 122 1.02 -4.53 7.91
C ARG A 122 0.01 -4.52 9.05
N LEU A 123 -0.19 -3.38 9.70
CA LEU A 123 -1.19 -3.22 10.75
C LEU A 123 -2.62 -3.45 10.22
N ASP A 124 -2.91 -3.12 8.96
CA ASP A 124 -4.21 -3.39 8.32
C ASP A 124 -4.43 -4.88 7.99
N ALA A 125 -3.34 -5.67 7.95
CA ALA A 125 -3.37 -7.11 7.71
C ALA A 125 -3.54 -7.95 8.98
N ILE A 126 -3.54 -7.34 10.17
CA ILE A 126 -3.71 -8.02 11.46
C ILE A 126 -4.97 -7.52 12.22
N GLY A 127 -5.19 -8.04 13.42
CA GLY A 127 -6.37 -7.70 14.22
C GLY A 127 -7.69 -8.18 13.59
N ALA A 128 -8.80 -7.55 13.96
CA ALA A 128 -10.13 -7.97 13.51
C ALA A 128 -10.30 -7.89 11.98
N ILE A 129 -9.74 -6.86 11.34
CA ILE A 129 -9.76 -6.70 9.88
C ILE A 129 -8.91 -7.79 9.23
N GLY A 130 -7.70 -8.04 9.75
CA GLY A 130 -6.83 -9.13 9.29
C GLY A 130 -7.54 -10.48 9.33
N ILE A 131 -8.17 -10.84 10.46
CA ILE A 131 -8.94 -12.08 10.62
C ILE A 131 -10.04 -12.20 9.55
N ALA A 132 -10.82 -11.13 9.35
CA ALA A 132 -11.89 -11.10 8.34
C ALA A 132 -11.33 -11.26 6.91
N ARG A 133 -10.22 -10.57 6.59
CA ARG A 133 -9.53 -10.66 5.30
C ARG A 133 -9.01 -12.08 5.04
N THR A 134 -8.43 -12.74 6.05
CA THR A 134 -7.94 -14.13 5.95
C THR A 134 -9.06 -15.09 5.55
N PHE A 135 -10.22 -15.04 6.22
CA PHE A 135 -11.34 -15.93 5.88
C PHE A 135 -11.99 -15.57 4.55
N ASN A 136 -12.12 -14.28 4.22
CA ASN A 136 -12.69 -13.85 2.94
C ASN A 136 -11.84 -14.34 1.76
N TYR A 137 -10.52 -14.12 1.81
CA TYR A 137 -9.60 -14.63 0.78
C TYR A 137 -9.55 -16.16 0.75
N GLY A 138 -9.55 -16.80 1.91
CA GLY A 138 -9.65 -18.26 2.02
C GLY A 138 -10.88 -18.81 1.32
N GLY A 139 -12.05 -18.22 1.56
CA GLY A 139 -13.30 -18.57 0.90
C GLY A 139 -13.27 -18.36 -0.62
N PHE A 140 -12.75 -17.22 -1.08
CA PHE A 140 -12.55 -16.95 -2.51
C PHE A 140 -11.63 -17.98 -3.18
N LYS A 141 -10.58 -18.44 -2.46
CA LYS A 141 -9.67 -19.51 -2.90
C LYS A 141 -10.17 -20.92 -2.60
N ASN A 142 -11.41 -21.07 -2.10
CA ASN A 142 -12.03 -22.33 -1.70
C ASN A 142 -11.14 -23.19 -0.77
N ARG A 143 -10.50 -22.54 0.21
CA ARG A 143 -9.66 -23.19 1.22
C ARG A 143 -10.50 -23.60 2.43
N VAL A 144 -10.14 -24.74 3.03
CA VAL A 144 -10.68 -25.13 4.35
C VAL A 144 -10.26 -24.13 5.41
N ILE A 145 -11.15 -23.86 6.37
CA ILE A 145 -10.88 -22.94 7.48
C ILE A 145 -9.73 -23.45 8.36
N HIS A 146 -9.69 -24.76 8.62
CA HIS A 146 -8.67 -25.43 9.41
C HIS A 146 -8.71 -26.95 9.14
N ASP A 147 -7.55 -27.59 9.03
CA ASP A 147 -7.40 -29.05 8.95
C ASP A 147 -6.34 -29.49 9.97
N PRO A 148 -6.71 -30.27 11.02
CA PRO A 148 -5.76 -30.71 12.04
C PRO A 148 -4.67 -31.65 11.52
N ASN A 149 -4.81 -32.21 10.31
CA ASN A 149 -3.81 -33.08 9.69
C ASN A 149 -2.76 -32.30 8.88
N ILE A 150 -2.98 -30.99 8.66
CA ILE A 150 -2.06 -30.14 7.90
C ILE A 150 -1.37 -29.19 8.89
N PRO A 151 -0.06 -29.32 9.12
CA PRO A 151 0.66 -28.39 9.99
C PRO A 151 0.74 -26.98 9.35
N PRO A 152 0.88 -25.92 10.16
CA PRO A 152 1.14 -24.58 9.64
C PRO A 152 2.48 -24.54 8.88
N ASN A 153 2.52 -23.75 7.80
CA ASN A 153 3.71 -23.54 6.97
C ASN A 153 4.75 -22.64 7.63
#